data_AF-A0A6P4BFW4-F1
#
_entry.id   AF-A0A6P4BFW4-F1
#
_cell.length_a   1.000
_cell.length_b   1.000
_cell.length_c   1.000
_cell.angle_alpha   90.00
_cell.angle_beta   90.00
_cell.angle_gamma   90.00
#
_symmetry.space_group_name_H-M   'P 1'
#
loop_
_entity.id
_entity.type
_entity.pdbx_description
1 polymer ?
#
loop_
_entity_poly.entity_id
_entity_poly.type
_entity_poly.pdbx_seq_one_letter_code
_entity_poly.pdbx_strand_id
1 'polypeptide(L)'
;MADKYNLKNPAVKRILQEVKEMQSNPSDDFMSLPLEENIFEWQFAIRGPRDTEFEGGIYHGRIQLPAEYPFKPPSFMLLTPNGRFETQTKICLSISNHHPEHWQPSWSVRTALVALIAFMPTNPNGALGSLDYKKEERRTLAIKSRDAAPRFGTPERQKLIDEIHEYMLSKAPPVPELSPSQTSEEQEQPRIEEAKAEVDVQNPESLPAGEEIVDQAADEIVEEQELPIDANPNPAGTEASTEIPSAISSTQSLQKSNTMIQNLKPETRVQKPDDRLFTLAAIGLTIAIVVLLLKKFIKSTEYGAVFMNGGS
;
A
#
# COMPACT_ATOMS: atom_id res chain seq x y z
N MET A 1 3.67 -29.07 -8.92
CA MET A 1 3.82 -27.66 -8.44
C MET A 1 4.78 -27.55 -7.25
N ALA A 2 4.61 -28.34 -6.19
CA ALA A 2 5.43 -28.23 -4.97
C ALA A 2 6.96 -28.28 -5.23
N ASP A 3 7.37 -29.08 -6.21
CA ASP A 3 8.76 -29.41 -6.55
C ASP A 3 9.53 -28.25 -7.21
N LYS A 4 8.82 -27.20 -7.67
CA LYS A 4 9.41 -26.01 -8.31
C LYS A 4 9.99 -25.01 -7.30
N TYR A 5 9.60 -25.08 -6.02
CA TYR A 5 9.80 -24.00 -5.06
C TYR A 5 10.51 -24.45 -3.77
N ASN A 6 11.40 -23.61 -3.25
CA ASN A 6 12.12 -23.90 -2.00
C ASN A 6 11.21 -23.72 -0.76
N LEU A 7 10.47 -24.78 -0.42
CA LEU A 7 9.58 -24.82 0.76
C LEU A 7 10.31 -24.72 2.11
N LYS A 8 11.65 -24.61 2.16
CA LYS A 8 12.37 -24.24 3.39
C LYS A 8 12.33 -22.74 3.66
N ASN A 9 12.16 -21.91 2.63
CA ASN A 9 12.01 -20.46 2.78
C ASN A 9 10.60 -20.11 3.34
N PRO A 10 10.48 -19.35 4.45
CA PRO A 10 9.19 -18.97 5.02
C PRO A 10 8.38 -18.03 4.11
N ALA A 11 9.02 -17.16 3.34
CA ALA A 11 8.36 -16.27 2.38
C ALA A 11 7.67 -17.09 1.28
N VAL A 12 8.37 -18.07 0.70
CA VAL A 12 7.82 -19.01 -0.30
C VAL A 12 6.62 -19.78 0.25
N LYS A 13 6.70 -20.28 1.48
CA LYS A 13 5.56 -20.93 2.17
C LYS A 13 4.36 -19.99 2.30
N ARG A 14 4.59 -18.75 2.74
CA ARG A 14 3.54 -17.74 2.94
C ARG A 14 2.87 -17.38 1.62
N ILE A 15 3.66 -17.10 0.58
CA ILE A 15 3.20 -16.78 -0.78
C ILE A 15 2.32 -17.91 -1.33
N LEU A 16 2.78 -19.16 -1.28
CA LEU A 16 2.02 -20.30 -1.80
C LEU A 16 0.71 -20.56 -1.00
N GLN A 17 0.69 -20.25 0.30
CA GLN A 17 -0.53 -20.32 1.10
C GLN A 17 -1.53 -19.22 0.71
N GLU A 18 -1.09 -18.00 0.41
CA GLU A 18 -1.95 -16.92 -0.07
C GLU A 18 -2.47 -17.15 -1.49
N VAL A 19 -1.64 -17.69 -2.41
CA VAL A 19 -2.11 -18.10 -3.74
C VAL A 19 -3.26 -19.11 -3.63
N LYS A 20 -3.12 -20.11 -2.73
CA LYS A 20 -4.18 -21.08 -2.47
C LYS A 20 -5.42 -20.42 -1.86
N GLU A 21 -5.25 -19.48 -0.92
CA GLU A 21 -6.36 -18.74 -0.30
C GLU A 21 -7.14 -17.93 -1.34
N MET A 22 -6.44 -17.17 -2.18
CA MET A 22 -7.00 -16.38 -3.29
C MET A 22 -7.79 -17.26 -4.28
N GLN A 23 -7.24 -18.41 -4.66
CA GLN A 23 -7.92 -19.39 -5.53
C GLN A 23 -9.15 -20.03 -4.86
N SER A 24 -9.09 -20.30 -3.55
CA SER A 24 -10.19 -20.94 -2.81
C SER A 24 -11.34 -20.00 -2.45
N ASN A 25 -11.09 -18.68 -2.46
CA ASN A 25 -12.04 -17.65 -2.08
C ASN A 25 -11.85 -16.44 -3.02
N PRO A 26 -12.31 -16.54 -4.29
CA PRO A 26 -12.19 -15.45 -5.26
C PRO A 26 -12.97 -14.22 -4.81
N SER A 27 -12.54 -13.05 -5.26
CA SER A 27 -13.30 -11.80 -5.10
C SER A 27 -13.95 -11.41 -6.43
N ASP A 28 -15.03 -10.66 -6.35
CA ASP A 28 -15.55 -9.91 -7.50
C ASP A 28 -14.77 -8.59 -7.68
N ASP A 29 -14.43 -7.89 -6.59
CA ASP A 29 -13.83 -6.55 -6.62
C ASP A 29 -12.37 -6.52 -7.11
N PHE A 30 -11.68 -7.67 -7.10
CA PHE A 30 -10.32 -7.79 -7.63
C PHE A 30 -9.99 -9.22 -8.07
N MET A 31 -9.00 -9.34 -8.95
CA MET A 31 -8.30 -10.58 -9.26
C MET A 31 -6.79 -10.32 -9.24
N SER A 32 -6.00 -11.29 -8.78
CA SER A 32 -4.54 -11.22 -8.83
C SER A 32 -3.93 -12.63 -8.92
N LEU A 33 -2.88 -12.75 -9.72
CA LEU A 33 -2.15 -13.99 -9.96
C LEU A 33 -0.62 -13.74 -9.87
N PRO A 34 0.16 -14.64 -9.27
CA PRO A 34 1.62 -14.60 -9.33
C PRO A 34 2.12 -14.94 -10.74
N LEU A 35 3.29 -14.44 -11.11
CA LEU A 35 4.01 -14.92 -12.29
C LEU A 35 4.54 -16.34 -12.07
N GLU A 36 4.52 -17.17 -13.12
CA GLU A 36 5.00 -18.55 -13.04
C GLU A 36 6.51 -18.63 -12.83
N GLU A 37 7.27 -17.73 -13.45
CA GLU A 37 8.72 -17.63 -13.35
C GLU A 37 9.17 -17.01 -12.01
N ASN A 38 8.33 -16.15 -11.40
CA ASN A 38 8.67 -15.43 -10.18
C ASN A 38 7.44 -15.16 -9.29
N ILE A 39 7.18 -16.03 -8.32
CA ILE A 39 6.07 -15.89 -7.35
C ILE A 39 6.20 -14.68 -6.39
N PHE A 40 7.30 -13.93 -6.44
CA PHE A 40 7.45 -12.65 -5.73
C PHE A 40 6.94 -11.45 -6.55
N GLU A 41 6.54 -11.64 -7.80
CA GLU A 41 5.86 -10.60 -8.60
C GLU A 41 4.50 -11.12 -9.07
N TRP A 42 3.46 -10.32 -8.87
CA TRP A 42 2.06 -10.66 -9.17
C TRP A 42 1.48 -9.59 -10.10
N GLN A 43 0.63 -9.99 -11.04
CA GLN A 43 -0.26 -9.05 -11.74
C GLN A 43 -1.60 -8.99 -11.00
N PHE A 44 -2.27 -7.85 -11.06
CA PHE A 44 -3.61 -7.68 -10.48
C PHE A 44 -4.46 -6.75 -11.31
N ALA A 45 -5.78 -6.83 -11.12
CA ALA A 45 -6.69 -5.75 -11.43
C ALA A 45 -7.71 -5.58 -10.30
N ILE A 46 -8.06 -4.33 -10.01
CA ILE A 46 -9.12 -3.95 -9.07
C ILE A 46 -10.26 -3.26 -9.83
N ARG A 47 -11.48 -3.34 -9.31
CA ARG A 47 -12.55 -2.42 -9.70
C ARG A 47 -12.34 -1.07 -9.05
N GLY A 48 -12.79 -0.01 -9.71
CA GLY A 48 -13.01 1.27 -9.02
C GLY A 48 -14.12 1.13 -7.96
N PRO A 49 -13.99 1.76 -6.78
CA PRO A 49 -15.05 1.78 -5.78
C PRO A 49 -16.36 2.36 -6.32
N ARG A 50 -17.49 1.83 -5.84
CA ARG A 50 -18.82 2.37 -6.14
C ARG A 50 -19.01 3.74 -5.51
N ASP A 51 -19.90 4.53 -6.08
CA ASP A 51 -20.26 5.87 -5.62
C ASP A 51 -19.06 6.87 -5.68
N THR A 52 -18.07 6.60 -6.55
CA THR A 52 -16.88 7.43 -6.76
C THR A 52 -16.64 7.74 -8.23
N GLU A 53 -15.71 8.65 -8.54
CA GLU A 53 -15.30 8.94 -9.91
C GLU A 53 -14.52 7.82 -10.61
N PHE A 54 -14.21 6.72 -9.91
CA PHE A 54 -13.54 5.54 -10.45
C PHE A 54 -14.53 4.41 -10.82
N GLU A 55 -15.81 4.54 -10.46
CA GLU A 55 -16.80 3.46 -10.62
C GLU A 55 -16.89 2.95 -12.07
N GLY A 56 -17.06 1.64 -12.21
CA GLY A 56 -17.11 0.95 -13.50
C GLY A 56 -15.74 0.64 -14.12
N GLY A 57 -14.66 1.28 -13.65
CA GLY A 57 -13.30 1.06 -14.15
C GLY A 57 -12.64 -0.24 -13.68
N ILE A 58 -11.68 -0.72 -14.48
CA ILE A 58 -10.86 -1.93 -14.26
C ILE A 58 -9.38 -1.51 -14.26
N TYR A 59 -8.81 -1.37 -13.06
CA TYR A 59 -7.49 -0.81 -12.87
C TYR A 59 -6.45 -1.90 -12.65
N HIS A 60 -5.71 -2.20 -13.71
CA HIS A 60 -4.60 -3.14 -13.73
C HIS A 60 -3.37 -2.57 -13.05
N GLY A 61 -2.59 -3.45 -12.43
CA GLY A 61 -1.35 -3.12 -11.73
C GLY A 61 -0.48 -4.34 -11.46
N ARG A 62 0.64 -4.11 -10.79
CA ARG A 62 1.55 -5.17 -10.33
C ARG A 62 1.94 -5.01 -8.86
N ILE A 63 2.15 -6.15 -8.21
CA ILE A 63 2.63 -6.26 -6.83
C ILE A 63 4.05 -6.82 -6.86
N GLN A 64 4.98 -6.19 -6.15
CA GLN A 64 6.32 -6.71 -5.91
C GLN A 64 6.47 -7.04 -4.42
N LEU A 65 6.72 -8.31 -4.11
CA LEU A 65 6.96 -8.81 -2.77
C LEU A 65 8.48 -8.81 -2.47
N PRO A 66 8.93 -8.30 -1.31
CA PRO A 66 10.32 -8.40 -0.90
C PRO A 66 10.71 -9.84 -0.53
N ALA A 67 12.01 -10.15 -0.50
CA ALA A 67 12.51 -11.48 -0.12
C ALA A 67 12.15 -11.84 1.34
N GLU A 68 12.01 -10.81 2.18
CA GLU A 68 11.64 -10.89 3.59
C GLU A 68 10.13 -10.88 3.84
N TYR A 69 9.28 -10.95 2.80
CA TYR A 69 7.83 -11.04 2.96
C TYR A 69 7.44 -12.25 3.84
N PRO A 70 6.54 -12.12 4.83
CA PRO A 70 5.66 -10.99 5.13
C PRO A 70 6.21 -10.00 6.17
N PHE A 71 7.48 -10.07 6.56
CA PHE A 71 8.06 -9.15 7.54
C PHE A 71 8.35 -7.75 6.98
N LYS A 72 8.43 -7.61 5.65
CA LYS A 72 8.40 -6.33 4.94
C LYS A 72 7.15 -6.24 4.03
N PRO A 73 6.55 -5.06 3.89
CA PRO A 73 5.36 -4.84 3.06
C PRO A 73 5.60 -5.03 1.55
N PRO A 74 4.54 -5.28 0.77
CA PRO A 74 4.58 -5.22 -0.68
C PRO A 74 4.80 -3.80 -1.22
N SER A 75 5.24 -3.70 -2.48
CA SER A 75 5.17 -2.48 -3.30
C SER A 75 4.13 -2.64 -4.41
N PHE A 76 3.31 -1.60 -4.63
CA PHE A 76 2.27 -1.55 -5.67
C PHE A 76 2.62 -0.52 -6.74
N MET A 77 2.29 -0.82 -8.00
CA MET A 77 2.35 0.09 -9.14
C MET A 77 1.11 -0.15 -10.02
N LEU A 78 0.37 0.89 -10.39
CA LEU A 78 -0.73 0.77 -11.37
C LEU A 78 -0.20 0.87 -12.81
N LEU A 79 -0.87 0.18 -13.73
CA LEU A 79 -0.59 0.17 -15.16
C LEU A 79 -1.71 0.88 -15.96
N THR A 80 -2.96 0.81 -15.50
CA THR A 80 -4.08 1.56 -16.07
C THR A 80 -4.00 3.05 -15.69
N PRO A 81 -4.01 3.99 -16.66
CA PRO A 81 -4.17 5.42 -16.40
C PRO A 81 -5.49 5.72 -15.69
N ASN A 82 -5.44 6.46 -14.58
CA ASN A 82 -6.55 6.57 -13.63
C ASN A 82 -6.76 7.98 -13.04
N GLY A 83 -5.87 8.95 -13.30
CA GLY A 83 -6.02 10.34 -12.84
C GLY A 83 -5.86 10.57 -11.32
N ARG A 84 -5.39 9.56 -10.57
CA ARG A 84 -5.16 9.61 -9.11
C ARG A 84 -3.75 9.17 -8.69
N PHE A 85 -3.16 8.26 -9.45
CA PHE A 85 -1.80 7.74 -9.32
C PHE A 85 -1.11 7.70 -10.67
N GLU A 86 0.15 8.13 -10.70
CA GLU A 86 1.04 7.98 -11.84
C GLU A 86 1.29 6.50 -12.15
N THR A 87 1.17 6.12 -13.43
CA THR A 87 1.37 4.73 -13.86
C THR A 87 2.84 4.33 -13.77
N GLN A 88 3.11 3.10 -13.34
CA GLN A 88 4.43 2.50 -13.10
C GLN A 88 5.23 3.10 -11.92
N THR A 89 4.77 4.19 -11.31
CA THR A 89 5.34 4.75 -10.07
C THR A 89 4.85 3.95 -8.84
N LYS A 90 5.71 3.83 -7.83
CA LYS A 90 5.40 3.09 -6.59
C LYS A 90 4.39 3.87 -5.74
N ILE A 91 3.27 3.23 -5.39
CA ILE A 91 2.21 3.87 -4.60
C ILE A 91 2.59 3.88 -3.12
N CYS A 92 2.65 5.09 -2.56
CA CYS A 92 2.87 5.34 -1.14
C CYS A 92 1.54 5.19 -0.39
N LEU A 93 1.41 4.14 0.41
CA LEU A 93 0.29 3.89 1.31
C LEU A 93 0.82 3.75 2.73
N SER A 94 0.01 4.02 3.75
CA SER A 94 0.28 3.64 5.14
C SER A 94 0.44 2.12 5.35
N ILE A 95 0.20 1.31 4.31
CA ILE A 95 0.37 -0.14 4.30
C ILE A 95 1.40 -0.65 3.26
N SER A 96 2.10 0.24 2.55
CA SER A 96 3.13 -0.13 1.56
C SER A 96 4.54 0.16 2.09
N ASN A 97 5.58 -0.18 1.32
CA ASN A 97 6.98 0.02 1.70
C ASN A 97 7.43 1.50 1.84
N HIS A 98 6.51 2.46 1.92
CA HIS A 98 6.79 3.80 2.43
C HIS A 98 6.59 3.92 3.96
N HIS A 99 5.75 3.05 4.55
CA HIS A 99 5.41 3.04 5.98
C HIS A 99 5.60 1.63 6.60
N PRO A 100 6.82 1.08 6.61
CA PRO A 100 7.10 -0.25 7.16
C PRO A 100 6.74 -0.39 8.65
N GLU A 101 6.71 0.71 9.41
CA GLU A 101 6.31 0.78 10.82
C GLU A 101 4.81 0.50 11.05
N HIS A 102 3.98 0.67 10.03
CA HIS A 102 2.54 0.42 10.09
C HIS A 102 2.14 -0.94 9.49
N TRP A 103 3.01 -1.55 8.69
CA TRP A 103 2.78 -2.88 8.11
C TRP A 103 2.76 -3.98 9.18
N GLN A 104 1.69 -4.76 9.23
CA GLN A 104 1.60 -5.94 10.09
C GLN A 104 1.87 -7.22 9.29
N PRO A 105 2.81 -8.09 9.69
CA PRO A 105 3.10 -9.36 9.01
C PRO A 105 1.93 -10.36 8.97
N SER A 106 0.83 -10.10 9.67
CA SER A 106 -0.44 -10.84 9.58
C SER A 106 -1.28 -10.45 8.36
N TRP A 107 -1.08 -9.28 7.75
CA TRP A 107 -1.80 -8.85 6.56
C TRP A 107 -1.31 -9.57 5.31
N SER A 108 -2.24 -9.89 4.41
CA SER A 108 -2.00 -10.61 3.15
C SER A 108 -2.08 -9.69 1.93
N VAL A 109 -1.71 -10.21 0.75
CA VAL A 109 -1.97 -9.60 -0.55
C VAL A 109 -3.46 -9.23 -0.69
N ARG A 110 -4.37 -10.08 -0.22
CA ARG A 110 -5.81 -9.76 -0.16
C ARG A 110 -6.08 -8.50 0.66
N THR A 111 -5.59 -8.45 1.90
CA THR A 111 -5.80 -7.29 2.80
C THR A 111 -5.28 -6.01 2.16
N ALA A 112 -4.12 -6.07 1.50
CA ALA A 112 -3.50 -4.92 0.87
C ALA A 112 -4.23 -4.47 -0.42
N LEU A 113 -4.81 -5.38 -1.21
CA LEU A 113 -5.66 -5.04 -2.35
C LEU A 113 -6.98 -4.38 -1.92
N VAL A 114 -7.63 -4.88 -0.86
CA VAL A 114 -8.83 -4.25 -0.29
C VAL A 114 -8.53 -2.84 0.22
N ALA A 115 -7.39 -2.64 0.88
CA ALA A 115 -6.95 -1.32 1.33
C ALA A 115 -6.58 -0.38 0.16
N LEU A 116 -6.00 -0.88 -0.93
CA LEU A 116 -5.74 -0.09 -2.14
C LEU A 116 -7.05 0.41 -2.77
N ILE A 117 -8.08 -0.44 -2.86
CA ILE A 117 -9.43 -0.07 -3.31
C ILE A 117 -10.01 1.02 -2.41
N ALA A 118 -10.01 0.81 -1.09
CA ALA A 118 -10.54 1.78 -0.12
C ALA A 118 -9.76 3.11 -0.08
N PHE A 119 -8.48 3.12 -0.47
CA PHE A 119 -7.66 4.33 -0.54
C PHE A 119 -7.82 5.10 -1.86
N MET A 120 -8.32 4.47 -2.93
CA MET A 120 -8.44 5.08 -4.26
C MET A 120 -9.19 6.43 -4.30
N PRO A 121 -10.32 6.63 -3.58
CA PRO A 121 -11.07 7.89 -3.61
C PRO A 121 -10.61 8.91 -2.55
N THR A 122 -9.52 8.64 -1.83
CA THR A 122 -8.95 9.62 -0.89
C THR A 122 -8.26 10.76 -1.63
N ASN A 123 -8.28 11.97 -1.07
CA ASN A 123 -7.58 13.12 -1.66
C ASN A 123 -6.07 12.84 -1.86
N PRO A 124 -5.46 13.36 -2.94
CA PRO A 124 -4.05 13.09 -3.25
C PRO A 124 -3.05 13.71 -2.27
N ASN A 125 -3.43 14.80 -1.59
CA ASN A 125 -2.66 15.49 -0.55
C ASN A 125 -1.20 15.84 -0.96
N GLY A 126 -0.93 16.00 -2.25
CA GLY A 126 0.41 16.28 -2.79
C GLY A 126 1.41 15.13 -2.65
N ALA A 127 0.98 13.90 -2.35
CA ALA A 127 1.87 12.76 -2.15
C ALA A 127 2.65 12.40 -3.43
N LEU A 128 3.88 11.88 -3.28
CA LEU A 128 4.72 11.47 -4.41
C LEU A 128 4.02 10.42 -5.27
N GLY A 129 3.97 10.67 -6.59
CA GLY A 129 3.27 9.81 -7.55
C GLY A 129 1.74 9.93 -7.54
N SER A 130 1.18 10.90 -6.80
CA SER A 130 -0.26 11.23 -6.90
C SER A 130 -0.55 12.16 -8.08
N LEU A 131 -1.78 12.10 -8.60
CA LEU A 131 -2.30 12.96 -9.66
C LEU A 131 -3.64 13.57 -9.21
N ASP A 132 -3.91 14.82 -9.58
CA ASP A 132 -5.17 15.48 -9.26
C ASP A 132 -5.95 15.91 -10.50
N TYR A 133 -6.43 14.91 -11.24
CA TYR A 133 -7.33 15.10 -12.38
C TYR A 133 -8.77 15.35 -11.87
N LYS A 134 -9.58 16.06 -12.65
CA LYS A 134 -10.99 16.30 -12.29
C LYS A 134 -11.79 15.00 -12.26
N LYS A 135 -12.92 14.99 -11.53
CA LYS A 135 -13.80 13.82 -11.40
C LYS A 135 -14.32 13.34 -12.76
N GLU A 136 -14.55 14.25 -13.70
CA GLU A 136 -15.05 13.96 -15.06
C GLU A 136 -13.96 13.28 -15.90
N GLU A 137 -12.69 13.67 -15.73
CA GLU A 137 -11.54 13.07 -16.39
C GLU A 137 -11.26 11.67 -15.81
N ARG A 138 -11.30 11.53 -14.48
CA ARG A 138 -11.20 10.24 -13.78
C ARG A 138 -12.30 9.26 -14.22
N ARG A 139 -13.56 9.72 -14.35
CA ARG A 139 -14.68 8.94 -14.92
C ARG A 139 -14.43 8.54 -16.38
N THR A 140 -13.91 9.45 -17.20
CA THR A 140 -13.56 9.16 -18.61
C THR A 140 -12.49 8.07 -18.70
N LEU A 141 -11.49 8.10 -17.81
CA LEU A 141 -10.48 7.06 -17.67
C LEU A 141 -11.06 5.74 -17.13
N ALA A 142 -12.02 5.80 -16.20
CA ALA A 142 -12.74 4.62 -15.70
C ALA A 142 -13.45 3.88 -16.85
N ILE A 143 -14.20 4.58 -17.70
CA ILE A 143 -14.85 3.99 -18.88
C ILE A 143 -13.80 3.35 -19.81
N LYS A 144 -12.80 4.14 -20.22
CA LYS A 144 -11.74 3.72 -21.16
C LYS A 144 -10.90 2.54 -20.66
N SER A 145 -10.78 2.35 -19.35
CA SER A 145 -10.03 1.22 -18.77
C SER A 145 -10.62 -0.16 -19.10
N ARG A 146 -11.84 -0.21 -19.63
CA ARG A 146 -12.55 -1.44 -20.04
C ARG A 146 -12.31 -1.83 -21.51
N ASP A 147 -11.75 -0.93 -22.32
CA ASP A 147 -11.61 -1.14 -23.77
C ASP A 147 -10.53 -2.17 -24.11
N ALA A 148 -9.45 -2.22 -23.32
CA ALA A 148 -8.34 -3.16 -23.47
C ALA A 148 -7.50 -3.27 -22.20
N ALA A 149 -6.88 -4.43 -22.01
CA ALA A 149 -5.78 -4.63 -21.07
C ALA A 149 -4.56 -3.73 -21.41
N PRO A 150 -3.82 -3.18 -20.43
CA PRO A 150 -2.60 -2.44 -20.71
C PRO A 150 -1.52 -3.37 -21.28
N ARG A 151 -0.68 -2.84 -22.18
CA ARG A 151 0.48 -3.56 -22.70
C ARG A 151 1.70 -3.38 -21.80
N PHE A 152 2.20 -4.45 -21.18
CA PHE A 152 3.30 -4.37 -20.22
C PHE A 152 4.13 -5.67 -20.09
N GLY A 153 5.44 -5.57 -20.35
CA GLY A 153 6.44 -6.60 -20.07
C GLY A 153 6.51 -7.75 -21.09
N THR A 154 6.73 -8.97 -20.60
CA THR A 154 6.95 -10.19 -21.40
C THR A 154 5.64 -10.80 -21.93
N PRO A 155 5.67 -11.65 -22.99
CA PRO A 155 4.47 -12.30 -23.51
C PRO A 155 3.71 -13.14 -22.46
N GLU A 156 4.42 -13.82 -21.57
CA GLU A 156 3.87 -14.65 -20.50
C GLU A 156 3.12 -13.79 -19.48
N ARG A 157 3.68 -12.64 -19.14
CA ARG A 157 3.06 -11.62 -18.28
C ARG A 157 1.87 -10.98 -18.99
N GLN A 158 1.99 -10.63 -20.26
CA GLN A 158 0.89 -10.04 -21.02
C GLN A 158 -0.32 -10.97 -21.05
N LYS A 159 -0.10 -12.27 -21.29
CA LYS A 159 -1.15 -13.29 -21.20
C LYS A 159 -1.85 -13.27 -19.83
N LEU A 160 -1.10 -13.10 -18.74
CA LEU A 160 -1.66 -13.04 -17.38
C LEU A 160 -2.47 -11.74 -17.14
N ILE A 161 -2.05 -10.61 -17.70
CA ILE A 161 -2.80 -9.34 -17.67
C ILE A 161 -4.09 -9.48 -18.49
N ASP A 162 -4.01 -10.07 -19.69
CA ASP A 162 -5.14 -10.29 -20.59
C ASP A 162 -6.17 -11.25 -19.95
N GLU A 163 -5.72 -12.37 -19.33
CA GLU A 163 -6.56 -13.32 -18.56
C GLU A 163 -7.28 -12.64 -17.38
N ILE A 164 -6.56 -11.82 -16.61
CA ILE A 164 -7.14 -11.03 -15.51
C ILE A 164 -8.18 -10.03 -16.04
N HIS A 165 -7.94 -9.43 -17.21
CA HIS A 165 -8.86 -8.46 -17.82
C HIS A 165 -10.17 -9.13 -18.26
N GLU A 166 -10.10 -10.28 -18.94
CA GLU A 166 -11.27 -11.07 -19.35
C GLU A 166 -12.10 -11.52 -18.14
N TYR A 167 -11.46 -12.03 -17.07
CA TYR A 167 -12.17 -12.39 -15.84
C TYR A 167 -12.89 -11.18 -15.23
N MET A 168 -12.19 -10.05 -15.07
CA MET A 168 -12.77 -8.85 -14.45
C MET A 168 -13.94 -8.30 -15.27
N LEU A 169 -13.84 -8.29 -16.61
CA LEU A 169 -14.97 -7.95 -17.49
C LEU A 169 -16.14 -8.92 -17.31
N SER A 170 -15.90 -10.23 -17.25
CA SER A 170 -16.95 -11.25 -17.08
C SER A 170 -17.73 -11.16 -15.76
N LYS A 171 -17.20 -10.42 -14.79
CA LYS A 171 -17.77 -10.21 -13.45
C LYS A 171 -18.23 -8.77 -13.20
N ALA A 172 -17.84 -7.82 -14.04
CA ALA A 172 -18.13 -6.40 -13.85
C ALA A 172 -19.61 -6.08 -14.13
N PRO A 173 -20.25 -5.20 -13.34
CA PRO A 173 -21.53 -4.64 -13.73
C PRO A 173 -21.39 -3.82 -15.04
N PRO A 174 -22.53 -3.51 -15.70
CA PRO A 174 -22.61 -2.40 -16.63
C PRO A 174 -22.06 -1.12 -15.99
N VAL A 175 -21.47 -0.23 -16.79
CA VAL A 175 -21.06 1.09 -16.33
C VAL A 175 -22.32 1.91 -16.03
N PRO A 176 -22.40 2.64 -14.89
CA PRO A 176 -23.50 3.57 -14.65
C PRO A 176 -23.57 4.65 -15.76
N GLU A 177 -24.73 4.77 -16.41
CA GLU A 177 -24.91 5.79 -17.44
C GLU A 177 -24.99 7.19 -16.82
N LEU A 178 -24.20 8.13 -17.36
CA LEU A 178 -24.20 9.53 -16.94
C LEU A 178 -25.48 10.23 -17.38
N SER A 179 -26.49 10.22 -16.50
CA SER A 179 -27.67 11.09 -16.62
C SER A 179 -27.20 12.56 -16.54
N PRO A 180 -27.42 13.40 -17.58
CA PRO A 180 -26.82 14.74 -17.69
C PRO A 180 -27.53 15.80 -16.82
N SER A 181 -28.07 15.40 -15.66
CA SER A 181 -29.01 16.19 -14.86
C SER A 181 -28.53 16.48 -13.42
N GLN A 182 -27.26 16.20 -13.11
CA GLN A 182 -26.65 16.44 -11.80
C GLN A 182 -25.38 17.32 -11.90
N THR A 183 -25.48 18.40 -12.67
CA THR A 183 -24.45 19.46 -12.75
C THR A 183 -25.00 20.78 -12.20
N SER A 184 -25.60 20.71 -11.00
CA SER A 184 -26.08 21.83 -10.20
C SER A 184 -26.04 21.43 -8.72
N GLU A 185 -25.77 22.41 -7.84
CA GLU A 185 -26.01 22.33 -6.38
C GLU A 185 -25.19 21.29 -5.57
N GLU A 186 -23.87 21.46 -5.53
CA GLU A 186 -23.16 21.48 -4.24
C GLU A 186 -22.52 22.87 -4.06
N GLN A 187 -22.60 23.41 -2.84
CA GLN A 187 -22.59 24.87 -2.62
C GLN A 187 -21.19 25.45 -2.35
N GLU A 188 -20.96 26.66 -2.85
CA GLU A 188 -19.80 27.48 -2.45
C GLU A 188 -19.83 27.79 -0.95
N GLN A 189 -18.74 27.51 -0.24
CA GLN A 189 -18.52 28.10 1.08
C GLN A 189 -17.97 29.52 0.90
N PRO A 190 -18.56 30.55 1.55
CA PRO A 190 -18.17 31.93 1.31
C PRO A 190 -16.76 32.21 1.84
N ARG A 191 -15.86 32.58 0.93
CA ARG A 191 -14.56 33.17 1.28
C ARG A 191 -14.80 34.56 1.84
N ILE A 192 -14.40 34.81 3.09
CA ILE A 192 -14.37 36.17 3.63
C ILE A 192 -13.16 36.87 2.98
N GLU A 193 -13.43 37.86 2.14
CA GLU A 193 -12.40 38.76 1.60
C GLU A 193 -12.34 40.03 2.45
N GLU A 194 -11.26 40.19 3.21
CA GLU A 194 -10.98 41.48 3.87
C GLU A 194 -10.54 42.50 2.82
N ALA A 195 -11.43 43.45 2.52
CA ALA A 195 -11.17 44.49 1.55
C ALA A 195 -10.08 45.46 2.04
N LYS A 196 -9.00 45.61 1.25
CA LYS A 196 -8.08 46.74 1.41
C LYS A 196 -8.81 48.03 1.08
N ALA A 197 -8.79 48.99 2.00
CA ALA A 197 -9.16 50.37 1.73
C ALA A 197 -7.89 51.21 1.56
N GLU A 198 -7.64 51.72 0.35
CA GLU A 198 -6.65 52.77 0.12
C GLU A 198 -7.28 54.14 0.40
N VAL A 199 -6.54 55.02 1.08
CA VAL A 199 -6.88 56.44 1.22
C VAL A 199 -5.61 57.26 1.00
N ASP A 200 -5.54 57.95 -0.13
CA ASP A 200 -4.49 58.94 -0.44
C ASP A 200 -4.94 60.35 -0.03
N VAL A 201 -4.19 60.98 0.88
CA VAL A 201 -4.02 62.45 0.93
C VAL A 201 -2.59 62.80 1.42
N GLN A 202 -1.72 63.14 0.47
CA GLN A 202 -0.79 64.29 0.47
C GLN A 202 0.00 64.68 1.75
N ASN A 203 1.34 64.69 1.61
CA ASN A 203 2.35 65.36 2.46
C ASN A 203 2.41 66.88 2.09
N PRO A 204 2.86 67.85 2.95
CA PRO A 204 4.28 67.91 3.33
C PRO A 204 4.64 68.47 4.75
N GLU A 205 5.91 68.21 5.12
CA GLU A 205 6.89 69.17 5.70
C GLU A 205 7.27 69.12 7.22
N SER A 206 8.57 69.37 7.44
CA SER A 206 9.29 69.76 8.68
C SER A 206 9.66 68.74 9.79
N LEU A 207 10.98 68.55 9.93
CA LEU A 207 11.75 68.27 11.16
C LEU A 207 11.94 69.59 11.96
N PRO A 208 12.47 69.68 13.21
CA PRO A 208 13.46 68.77 13.83
C PRO A 208 13.42 68.54 15.38
N ALA A 209 14.36 67.69 15.87
CA ALA A 209 14.89 67.57 17.25
C ALA A 209 13.92 67.17 18.39
N GLY A 210 14.36 66.50 19.47
CA GLY A 210 15.65 65.85 19.75
C GLY A 210 16.12 66.03 21.21
N GLU A 211 16.52 64.96 21.89
CA GLU A 211 17.34 64.96 23.13
C GLU A 211 17.86 63.53 23.43
N GLU A 212 18.97 63.42 24.17
CA GLU A 212 19.68 62.17 24.52
C GLU A 212 19.53 61.80 26.01
N ILE A 213 19.91 60.55 26.37
CA ILE A 213 20.50 60.05 27.65
C ILE A 213 20.35 58.50 27.62
N VAL A 214 21.39 57.64 27.46
CA VAL A 214 22.59 57.36 28.32
C VAL A 214 22.16 56.66 29.64
N ASP A 215 22.63 55.50 30.12
CA ASP A 215 23.80 54.61 29.87
C ASP A 215 23.47 53.17 30.41
N GLN A 216 24.25 52.06 30.38
CA GLN A 216 25.55 51.63 29.79
C GLN A 216 25.62 50.06 29.81
N ALA A 217 26.46 49.43 28.97
CA ALA A 217 27.18 48.13 29.18
C ALA A 217 26.40 46.79 29.44
N ALA A 218 26.87 45.59 29.07
CA ALA A 218 27.99 45.15 28.19
C ALA A 218 27.82 43.64 27.81
N ASP A 219 28.46 43.22 26.70
CA ASP A 219 29.07 41.93 26.30
C ASP A 219 28.41 40.55 26.65
N GLU A 220 28.58 39.43 25.91
CA GLU A 220 29.61 39.10 24.89
C GLU A 220 29.09 38.18 23.74
N ILE A 221 29.45 38.61 22.53
CA ILE A 221 29.71 37.95 21.21
C ILE A 221 30.00 36.42 21.27
N VAL A 222 29.57 35.54 20.33
CA VAL A 222 30.25 35.04 19.07
C VAL A 222 29.44 33.83 18.55
N GLU A 223 29.26 33.50 17.25
CA GLU A 223 29.30 34.19 15.94
C GLU A 223 28.79 33.19 14.86
N GLU A 224 28.07 33.66 13.82
CA GLU A 224 27.81 32.91 12.57
C GLU A 224 28.56 33.56 11.40
N GLN A 225 29.04 32.77 10.43
CA GLN A 225 29.58 33.29 9.16
C GLN A 225 29.17 32.44 7.94
N GLU A 226 28.85 33.12 6.84
CA GLU A 226 28.46 32.54 5.55
C GLU A 226 29.64 32.40 4.54
N LEU A 227 29.31 31.92 3.34
CA LEU A 227 30.19 31.68 2.19
C LEU A 227 30.70 32.98 1.53
N PRO A 228 31.66 32.87 0.59
CA PRO A 228 31.26 33.22 -0.78
C PRO A 228 31.88 32.39 -1.95
N ILE A 229 31.14 32.47 -3.06
CA ILE A 229 31.46 32.33 -4.51
C ILE A 229 32.83 32.93 -4.94
N ASP A 230 33.46 32.64 -6.10
CA ASP A 230 32.89 32.44 -7.46
C ASP A 230 33.87 31.79 -8.51
N ALA A 231 33.39 31.62 -9.76
CA ALA A 231 34.10 31.53 -11.06
C ALA A 231 34.67 30.18 -11.61
N ASN A 232 34.78 30.11 -12.96
CA ASN A 232 35.04 28.93 -13.82
C ASN A 232 35.80 29.37 -15.11
N PRO A 233 36.71 28.58 -15.73
CA PRO A 233 36.35 27.82 -16.95
C PRO A 233 37.11 26.49 -17.24
N ASN A 234 36.60 25.75 -18.23
CA ASN A 234 37.11 24.51 -18.89
C ASN A 234 38.22 24.84 -19.96
N PRO A 235 38.83 23.95 -20.81
CA PRO A 235 38.61 22.49 -21.03
C PRO A 235 39.83 21.57 -21.40
N ALA A 236 39.52 20.28 -21.63
CA ALA A 236 40.00 19.38 -22.73
C ALA A 236 41.17 18.36 -22.57
N GLY A 237 40.85 17.09 -22.94
CA GLY A 237 41.73 16.07 -23.54
C GLY A 237 42.41 15.03 -22.62
N THR A 238 42.93 13.87 -23.09
CA THR A 238 42.73 13.07 -24.34
C THR A 238 43.51 11.73 -24.22
N GLU A 239 42.98 10.60 -24.74
CA GLU A 239 43.69 9.30 -25.00
C GLU A 239 44.32 8.53 -23.79
N ALA A 240 44.73 7.24 -23.85
CA ALA A 240 44.28 6.04 -24.60
C ALA A 240 44.85 4.72 -23.99
N SER A 241 44.44 3.58 -24.55
CA SER A 241 44.94 2.17 -24.50
C SER A 241 46.32 1.87 -23.85
N THR A 242 46.59 0.66 -23.30
CA THR A 242 46.98 -0.53 -24.11
C THR A 242 47.13 -1.85 -23.30
N GLU A 243 46.46 -2.90 -23.81
CA GLU A 243 46.75 -4.36 -23.91
C GLU A 243 47.41 -5.27 -22.83
N ILE A 244 46.61 -6.24 -22.34
CA ILE A 244 46.70 -7.74 -22.37
C ILE A 244 48.04 -8.50 -21.97
N PRO A 245 48.21 -9.87 -22.07
CA PRO A 245 48.40 -10.70 -20.86
C PRO A 245 49.63 -11.66 -20.82
N SER A 246 49.78 -12.38 -19.69
CA SER A 246 50.27 -13.79 -19.60
C SER A 246 50.11 -14.34 -18.15
N ALA A 247 50.27 -15.63 -17.82
CA ALA A 247 49.86 -16.93 -18.40
C ALA A 247 50.42 -18.05 -17.47
N ILE A 248 49.91 -19.31 -17.56
CA ILE A 248 50.49 -20.56 -16.97
C ILE A 248 50.45 -20.63 -15.40
N SER A 249 50.41 -21.75 -14.65
CA SER A 249 49.87 -23.15 -14.71
C SER A 249 50.03 -23.73 -13.26
N SER A 250 49.73 -24.96 -12.81
CA SER A 250 49.22 -26.24 -13.35
C SER A 250 48.77 -27.20 -12.20
N THR A 251 48.00 -28.28 -12.50
CA THR A 251 47.91 -29.57 -11.74
C THR A 251 47.43 -29.58 -10.26
N GLN A 252 46.93 -30.66 -9.61
CA GLN A 252 46.49 -32.05 -9.93
C GLN A 252 45.49 -32.48 -8.80
N SER A 253 44.26 -32.91 -9.06
CA SER A 253 43.76 -34.31 -9.26
C SER A 253 43.69 -35.28 -8.05
N LEU A 254 42.45 -35.68 -7.69
CA LEU A 254 42.04 -36.97 -7.06
C LEU A 254 42.58 -37.27 -5.62
N GLN A 255 42.00 -38.16 -4.80
CA GLN A 255 41.09 -39.30 -5.07
C GLN A 255 40.08 -39.56 -3.90
N LYS A 256 39.15 -40.51 -4.08
CA LYS A 256 38.05 -40.85 -3.15
C LYS A 256 38.43 -41.84 -2.04
N SER A 257 37.66 -41.84 -0.96
CA SER A 257 37.35 -43.05 -0.17
C SER A 257 35.88 -43.05 0.29
N ASN A 258 35.26 -44.24 0.35
CA ASN A 258 33.91 -44.48 0.87
C ASN A 258 34.01 -45.39 2.10
N THR A 259 33.22 -45.13 3.15
CA THR A 259 32.97 -46.12 4.21
C THR A 259 31.49 -46.11 4.61
N MET A 260 30.95 -47.29 4.87
CA MET A 260 29.53 -47.55 5.15
C MET A 260 29.32 -47.78 6.65
N ILE A 261 28.37 -47.07 7.27
CA ILE A 261 27.93 -47.30 8.66
C ILE A 261 26.40 -47.46 8.66
N GLN A 262 25.90 -48.27 9.61
CA GLN A 262 24.59 -48.91 9.53
C GLN A 262 23.44 -48.12 10.19
N ASN A 263 22.22 -48.59 9.91
CA ASN A 263 20.95 -48.03 10.38
C ASN A 263 20.86 -47.79 11.90
N LEU A 264 20.32 -46.63 12.28
CA LEU A 264 19.40 -46.49 13.41
C LEU A 264 18.49 -45.27 13.17
N LYS A 265 17.17 -45.50 13.08
CA LYS A 265 16.16 -44.46 12.81
C LYS A 265 15.42 -44.15 14.13
N PRO A 266 15.59 -42.95 14.73
CA PRO A 266 14.73 -42.54 15.83
C PRO A 266 13.33 -42.20 15.30
N GLU A 267 12.33 -42.99 15.66
CA GLU A 267 10.94 -42.73 15.28
C GLU A 267 10.30 -41.72 16.26
N THR A 268 10.40 -40.44 15.93
CA THR A 268 9.76 -39.35 16.68
C THR A 268 8.25 -39.35 16.47
N ARG A 269 7.56 -40.19 17.24
CA ARG A 269 6.10 -40.25 17.35
C ARG A 269 5.55 -38.90 17.81
N VAL A 270 5.11 -38.08 16.85
CA VAL A 270 4.37 -36.84 17.13
C VAL A 270 3.08 -37.21 17.85
N GLN A 271 3.00 -36.91 19.15
CA GLN A 271 1.74 -36.99 19.88
C GLN A 271 0.82 -35.89 19.37
N LYS A 272 -0.32 -36.29 18.78
CA LYS A 272 -1.41 -35.35 18.54
C LYS A 272 -1.89 -34.84 19.91
N PRO A 273 -2.05 -33.52 20.12
CA PRO A 273 -2.58 -33.01 21.38
C PRO A 273 -4.00 -33.55 21.62
N ASP A 274 -4.35 -33.82 22.88
CA ASP A 274 -5.65 -34.41 23.24
C ASP A 274 -6.81 -33.46 22.90
N ASP A 275 -7.50 -33.73 21.78
CA ASP A 275 -8.69 -33.00 21.32
C ASP A 275 -9.77 -32.90 22.42
N ARG A 276 -9.77 -33.86 23.35
CA ARG A 276 -10.67 -33.94 24.50
C ARG A 276 -10.52 -32.75 25.45
N LEU A 277 -9.30 -32.26 25.68
CA LEU A 277 -9.07 -31.10 26.56
C LEU A 277 -9.63 -29.82 25.93
N PHE A 278 -9.40 -29.61 24.63
CA PHE A 278 -9.97 -28.48 23.89
C PHE A 278 -11.50 -28.56 23.79
N THR A 279 -12.05 -29.78 23.62
CA THR A 279 -13.50 -30.01 23.61
C THR A 279 -14.14 -29.69 24.97
N LEU A 280 -13.52 -30.14 26.08
CA LEU A 280 -13.98 -29.82 27.43
C LEU A 280 -13.86 -28.31 27.74
N ALA A 281 -12.79 -27.65 27.29
CA ALA A 281 -12.64 -26.20 27.42
C ALA A 281 -13.71 -25.44 26.64
N ALA A 282 -14.05 -25.87 25.41
CA ALA A 282 -15.11 -25.28 24.61
C ALA A 282 -16.50 -25.46 25.25
N ILE A 283 -16.79 -26.63 25.82
CA ILE A 283 -18.03 -26.90 26.57
C ILE A 283 -18.11 -26.03 27.84
N GLY A 284 -17.00 -25.90 28.58
CA GLY A 284 -16.93 -25.02 29.74
C GLY A 284 -17.19 -23.55 29.38
N LEU A 285 -16.61 -23.08 28.28
CA LEU A 285 -16.79 -21.71 27.79
C LEU A 285 -18.22 -21.43 27.34
N THR A 286 -18.87 -22.34 26.60
CA THR A 286 -20.27 -22.15 26.18
C THR A 286 -21.23 -22.17 27.36
N ILE A 287 -21.03 -23.05 28.34
CA ILE A 287 -21.80 -23.04 29.60
C ILE A 287 -21.60 -21.71 30.35
N ALA A 288 -20.37 -21.21 30.47
CA ALA A 288 -20.10 -19.92 31.12
C ALA A 288 -20.81 -18.75 30.42
N ILE A 289 -20.79 -18.72 29.08
CA ILE A 289 -21.51 -17.70 28.30
C ILE A 289 -23.03 -17.77 28.54
N VAL A 290 -23.62 -18.97 28.52
CA VAL A 290 -25.06 -19.16 28.80
C VAL A 290 -25.43 -18.72 30.22
N VAL A 291 -24.61 -19.06 31.23
CA VAL A 291 -24.82 -18.61 32.61
C VAL A 291 -24.71 -17.09 32.74
N LEU A 292 -23.77 -16.43 32.04
CA LEU A 292 -23.66 -14.97 32.02
C LEU A 292 -24.86 -14.30 31.32
N LEU A 293 -25.36 -14.88 30.23
CA LEU A 293 -26.57 -14.41 29.55
C LEU A 293 -27.82 -14.56 30.42
N LEU A 294 -28.00 -15.70 31.08
CA LEU A 294 -29.10 -15.93 32.03
C LEU A 294 -29.01 -14.98 33.23
N LYS A 295 -27.82 -14.77 33.80
CA LYS A 295 -27.60 -13.82 34.90
C LYS A 295 -27.86 -12.37 34.48
N LYS A 296 -27.50 -12.00 33.24
CA LYS A 296 -27.85 -10.69 32.66
C LYS A 296 -29.37 -10.57 32.45
N PHE A 297 -30.03 -11.61 31.95
CA PHE A 297 -31.47 -11.63 31.71
C PHE A 297 -32.26 -11.48 33.02
N ILE A 298 -31.99 -12.32 34.02
CA ILE A 298 -32.62 -12.24 35.36
C ILE A 298 -32.44 -10.83 35.96
N LYS A 299 -31.21 -10.30 35.94
CA LYS A 299 -30.93 -8.94 36.43
C LYS A 299 -31.68 -7.86 35.65
N SER A 300 -31.88 -8.02 34.34
CA SER A 300 -32.71 -7.08 33.55
C SER A 300 -34.21 -7.21 33.83
N THR A 301 -34.71 -8.40 34.16
CA THR A 301 -36.10 -8.61 34.61
C THR A 301 -36.35 -7.96 35.97
N GLU A 302 -35.38 -8.02 36.87
CA GLU A 302 -35.43 -7.45 38.22
C GLU A 302 -35.61 -5.91 38.19
N TYR A 303 -34.95 -5.20 37.26
CA TYR A 303 -35.18 -3.76 37.05
C TYR A 303 -36.54 -3.43 36.41
N GLY A 304 -37.18 -4.37 35.71
CA GLY A 304 -38.50 -4.17 35.13
C GLY A 304 -39.64 -4.12 36.16
N ALA A 305 -39.50 -4.84 37.27
CA ALA A 305 -40.55 -4.97 38.29
C ALA A 305 -40.81 -3.69 39.11
N VAL A 306 -39.86 -2.74 39.13
CA VAL A 306 -39.92 -1.53 39.97
C VAL A 306 -40.85 -0.46 39.37
N PHE A 307 -41.13 -0.50 38.06
CA PHE A 307 -41.86 0.57 37.34
C PHE A 307 -43.39 0.37 37.24
N MET A 308 -43.97 -0.61 37.92
CA MET A 308 -45.42 -0.94 37.80
C MET A 308 -46.28 -0.64 39.04
N ASN A 309 -45.73 -0.04 40.10
CA ASN A 309 -46.49 0.40 41.29
C ASN A 309 -46.27 1.89 41.56
N GLY A 310 -47.12 2.74 40.98
CA GLY A 310 -47.05 4.20 41.12
C GLY A 310 -48.17 4.93 40.37
N GLY A 311 -49.43 4.62 40.70
CA GLY A 311 -50.60 5.09 39.95
C GLY A 311 -51.94 4.90 40.67
N SER A 312 -52.09 5.54 41.82
CA SER A 312 -53.37 5.89 42.50
C SER A 312 -53.08 7.03 43.48
#